data_AF-A0A2P5LK89-F1
#
_entry.id   AF-A0A2P5LK89-F1
#
_cell.length_a   1.000
_cell.length_b   1.000
_cell.length_c   1.000
_cell.angle_alpha   90.00
_cell.angle_beta   90.00
_cell.angle_gamma   90.00
#
_symmetry.space_group_name_H-M   'P 1'
#
loop_
_entity.id
_entity.type
_entity.pdbx_description
1 polymer ?
#
loop_
_entity_poly.entity_id
_entity_poly.type
_entity_poly.pdbx_seq_one_letter_code
_entity_poly.pdbx_strand_id
1 'polypeptide(L)'
;LIDQFSKLFDGFSIGSNDLTQLTLGVDRDSEIVAFDFDERDEGVKEIIRMAVEGAKRNGRHSGICGQAPSDYPEIAEFLVRLGIDSISLNPDTVLQTTRRIVDLEKRLGRGPRKTD
;
A
#
# COMPACT_ATOMS: atom_id res chain seq x y z
N LEU A 1 15.75 0.55 7.74
CA LEU A 1 15.13 0.90 9.05
C LEU A 1 14.03 -0.06 9.46
N ILE A 2 13.18 -0.55 8.54
CA ILE A 2 12.10 -1.51 8.84
C ILE A 2 12.59 -2.67 9.74
N ASP A 3 13.71 -3.30 9.44
CA ASP A 3 14.24 -4.43 10.22
C ASP A 3 14.55 -4.07 11.69
N GLN A 4 14.98 -2.83 11.96
CA GLN A 4 15.22 -2.37 13.33
C GLN A 4 13.90 -2.09 14.04
N PHE A 5 12.95 -1.46 13.33
CA PHE A 5 11.61 -1.21 13.87
C PHE A 5 10.82 -2.50 14.11
N SER A 6 11.04 -3.54 13.32
CA SER A 6 10.40 -4.85 13.50
C SER A 6 10.81 -5.57 14.79
N LYS A 7 11.87 -5.12 15.47
CA LYS A 7 12.22 -5.60 16.82
C LYS A 7 11.35 -4.99 17.91
N LEU A 8 10.70 -3.87 17.61
CA LEU A 8 9.94 -3.05 18.57
C LEU A 8 8.43 -3.09 18.30
N PHE A 9 8.04 -3.25 17.04
CA PHE A 9 6.64 -3.19 16.61
C PHE A 9 6.19 -4.49 15.95
N ASP A 10 4.90 -4.79 16.10
CA ASP A 10 4.27 -6.02 15.60
C ASP A 10 3.80 -5.92 14.14
N GLY A 11 3.73 -4.71 13.61
CA GLY A 11 3.33 -4.47 12.24
C GLY A 11 3.53 -3.02 11.81
N PHE A 12 3.22 -2.76 10.55
CA PHE A 12 3.35 -1.46 9.90
C PHE A 12 2.04 -1.09 9.23
N SER A 13 1.63 0.16 9.38
CA SER A 13 0.56 0.78 8.58
C SER A 13 1.17 1.89 7.75
N ILE A 14 1.18 1.72 6.43
CA ILE A 14 1.72 2.68 5.48
C ILE A 14 0.64 3.73 5.21
N GLY A 15 0.91 5.00 5.48
CA GLY A 15 0.02 6.11 5.10
C GLY A 15 0.42 6.64 3.72
N SER A 16 -0.34 6.32 2.67
CA SER A 16 0.05 6.65 1.29
C SER A 16 0.18 8.16 1.04
N ASN A 17 -0.70 8.96 1.65
CA ASN A 17 -0.75 10.40 1.48
C ASN A 17 0.54 11.09 1.98
N ASP A 18 0.85 10.91 3.27
CA ASP A 18 2.03 11.52 3.89
C ASP A 18 3.32 10.95 3.30
N LEU A 19 3.32 9.65 2.97
CA LEU A 19 4.47 9.03 2.31
C LEU A 19 4.75 9.70 0.97
N THR A 20 3.73 9.94 0.16
CA THR A 20 3.85 10.59 -1.15
C THR A 20 4.35 12.03 -0.99
N GLN A 21 3.74 12.80 -0.09
CA GLN A 21 4.13 14.18 0.19
C GLN A 21 5.61 14.28 0.60
N LEU A 22 6.07 13.41 1.50
CA LEU A 22 7.45 13.41 1.97
C LEU A 22 8.44 12.86 0.93
N THR A 23 8.01 11.90 0.10
CA THR A 23 8.85 11.31 -0.95
C THR A 23 9.08 12.29 -2.09
N LEU A 24 8.02 12.95 -2.55
CA LEU A 24 8.06 13.88 -3.67
C LEU A 24 8.46 15.29 -3.25
N GLY A 25 8.37 15.61 -1.94
CA GLY A 25 8.59 16.96 -1.43
C GLY A 25 7.49 17.94 -1.87
N VAL A 26 6.28 17.44 -2.12
CA VAL A 26 5.14 18.19 -2.65
C VAL A 26 4.03 18.24 -1.61
N ASP A 27 3.58 19.46 -1.29
CA ASP A 27 2.38 19.66 -0.49
C ASP A 27 1.14 19.50 -1.38
N ARG A 28 0.33 18.47 -1.08
CA ARG A 28 -0.86 18.13 -1.85
C ARG A 28 -1.98 19.17 -1.77
N ASP A 29 -1.96 20.01 -0.73
CA ASP A 29 -2.95 21.07 -0.51
C ASP A 29 -2.48 22.41 -1.09
N SER A 30 -1.29 22.45 -1.73
CA SER A 30 -0.73 23.65 -2.33
C SER A 30 -1.26 23.89 -3.74
N GLU A 31 -1.92 25.02 -3.96
CA GLU A 31 -2.38 25.44 -5.30
C GLU A 31 -1.25 25.57 -6.34
N ILE A 32 0.01 25.70 -5.90
CA ILE A 32 1.16 25.93 -6.76
C ILE A 32 1.82 24.62 -7.21
N VAL A 33 1.81 23.56 -6.37
CA VAL A 33 2.59 22.34 -6.63
C VAL A 33 1.78 21.04 -6.55
N ALA A 34 0.51 21.07 -6.14
CA ALA A 34 -0.31 19.87 -5.98
C ALA A 34 -0.46 19.03 -7.27
N PHE A 35 -0.23 19.63 -8.44
CA PHE A 35 -0.28 18.90 -9.71
C PHE A 35 0.82 17.83 -9.85
N ASP A 36 1.92 17.95 -9.10
CA ASP A 36 3.00 16.97 -9.06
C ASP A 36 2.78 15.87 -7.99
N PHE A 37 1.69 15.94 -7.23
CA PHE A 37 1.33 14.89 -6.27
C PHE A 37 0.73 13.68 -7.00
N ASP A 38 1.51 12.61 -7.14
CA ASP A 38 1.05 11.34 -7.70
C ASP A 38 1.48 10.16 -6.84
N GLU A 39 0.53 9.50 -6.18
CA GLU A 39 0.78 8.33 -5.35
C GLU A 39 1.22 7.08 -6.16
N ARG A 40 1.16 7.16 -7.50
CA ARG A 40 1.64 6.12 -8.43
C ARG A 40 3.09 6.34 -8.88
N ASP A 41 3.72 7.43 -8.45
CA ASP A 41 5.11 7.72 -8.78
C ASP A 41 6.02 6.52 -8.40
N GLU A 42 7.00 6.23 -9.26
CA GLU A 42 7.86 5.05 -9.07
C GLU A 42 8.70 5.14 -7.79
N GLY A 43 9.09 6.35 -7.36
CA GLY A 43 9.77 6.58 -6.08
C GLY A 43 8.88 6.25 -4.89
N VAL A 44 7.59 6.62 -4.97
CA VAL A 44 6.59 6.27 -3.94
C VAL A 44 6.39 4.75 -3.88
N LYS A 45 6.21 4.11 -5.04
CA LYS A 45 6.05 2.65 -5.14
C LYS A 45 7.29 1.89 -4.63
N GLU A 46 8.49 2.43 -4.85
CA GLU A 46 9.74 1.88 -4.31
C GLU A 46 9.72 1.87 -2.78
N ILE A 47 9.36 2.97 -2.15
CA ILE A 47 9.33 3.05 -0.69
C ILE A 47 8.23 2.15 -0.09
N ILE A 48 7.06 2.09 -0.73
CA ILE A 48 5.98 1.14 -0.37
C ILE A 48 6.51 -0.29 -0.43
N ARG A 49 7.20 -0.68 -1.50
CA ARG A 49 7.77 -2.03 -1.64
C ARG A 49 8.81 -2.32 -0.57
N MET A 50 9.72 -1.39 -0.29
CA MET A 50 10.71 -1.54 0.80
C MET A 50 10.04 -1.78 2.16
N ALA A 51 8.90 -1.12 2.42
CA ALA A 51 8.11 -1.30 3.63
C ALA A 51 7.41 -2.67 3.68
N VAL A 52 6.69 -3.06 2.62
CA VAL A 52 5.94 -4.33 2.55
C VAL A 52 6.87 -5.53 2.60
N GLU A 53 7.89 -5.56 1.73
CA GLU A 53 8.88 -6.65 1.73
C GLU A 53 9.66 -6.68 3.05
N GLY A 54 9.79 -5.53 3.71
CA GLY A 54 10.43 -5.42 5.00
C GLY A 54 9.64 -5.95 6.16
N ALA A 55 8.35 -5.65 6.22
CA ALA A 55 7.48 -6.28 7.18
C ALA A 55 7.50 -7.81 6.98
N LYS A 56 7.31 -8.25 5.73
CA LYS A 56 7.27 -9.67 5.37
C LYS A 56 8.53 -10.44 5.75
N ARG A 57 9.73 -9.94 5.42
CA ARG A 57 10.99 -10.63 5.73
C ARG A 57 11.27 -10.71 7.24
N ASN A 58 10.64 -9.84 8.04
CA ASN A 58 10.72 -9.87 9.50
C ASN A 58 9.49 -10.56 10.14
N GLY A 59 8.61 -11.18 9.35
CA GLY A 59 7.41 -11.83 9.87
C GLY A 59 6.43 -10.87 10.57
N ARG A 60 6.39 -9.60 10.14
CA ARG A 60 5.50 -8.57 10.69
C ARG A 60 4.37 -8.27 9.71
N HIS A 61 3.21 -7.93 10.27
CA HIS A 61 2.04 -7.51 9.48
C HIS A 61 2.32 -6.20 8.74
N SER A 62 1.82 -6.07 7.52
CA SER A 62 1.84 -4.83 6.74
C SER A 62 0.45 -4.46 6.21
N GLY A 63 0.01 -3.26 6.56
CA GLY A 63 -1.19 -2.64 6.01
C GLY A 63 -0.89 -1.34 5.30
N ILE A 64 -1.82 -0.88 4.46
CA ILE A 64 -1.80 0.46 3.88
C ILE A 64 -3.15 1.13 4.08
N CYS A 65 -3.11 2.42 4.40
CA CYS A 65 -4.24 3.33 4.47
C CYS A 65 -3.95 4.59 3.65
N GLY A 66 -5.00 5.36 3.37
CA GLY A 66 -4.93 6.52 2.49
C GLY A 66 -5.71 6.28 1.20
N GLN A 67 -5.60 7.21 0.27
CA GLN A 67 -6.44 7.23 -0.93
C GLN A 67 -5.90 6.35 -2.05
N ALA A 68 -4.57 6.17 -2.15
CA ALA A 68 -3.93 5.45 -3.25
C ALA A 68 -4.61 4.13 -3.66
N PRO A 69 -4.90 3.16 -2.76
CA PRO A 69 -5.51 1.90 -3.18
C PRO A 69 -7.00 2.02 -3.53
N SER A 70 -7.68 3.09 -3.11
CA SER A 70 -9.06 3.39 -3.46
C SER A 70 -9.16 4.08 -4.82
N ASP A 71 -8.31 5.07 -5.04
CA ASP A 71 -8.33 5.94 -6.22
C ASP A 71 -7.65 5.27 -7.42
N TYR A 72 -6.64 4.41 -7.17
CA TYR A 72 -5.84 3.74 -8.19
C TYR A 72 -5.89 2.20 -8.00
N PRO A 73 -6.82 1.50 -8.67
CA PRO A 73 -6.92 0.04 -8.57
C PRO A 73 -5.62 -0.71 -8.90
N GLU A 74 -4.78 -0.16 -9.78
CA GLU A 74 -3.45 -0.67 -10.10
C GLU A 74 -2.50 -0.67 -8.89
N ILE A 75 -2.65 0.28 -7.95
CA ILE A 75 -1.90 0.29 -6.69
C ILE A 75 -2.37 -0.85 -5.79
N ALA A 76 -3.69 -1.07 -5.69
CA ALA A 76 -4.21 -2.24 -4.97
C ALA A 76 -3.68 -3.56 -5.55
N GLU A 77 -3.65 -3.70 -6.88
CA GLU A 77 -3.05 -4.87 -7.54
C GLU A 77 -1.55 -5.00 -7.28
N PHE A 78 -0.81 -3.89 -7.31
CA PHE A 78 0.63 -3.85 -7.00
C PHE A 78 0.90 -4.34 -5.58
N LEU A 79 0.16 -3.82 -4.59
CA LEU A 79 0.27 -4.21 -3.18
C LEU A 79 -0.02 -5.70 -2.98
N VAL A 80 -1.05 -6.23 -3.64
CA VAL A 80 -1.36 -7.66 -3.62
C VAL A 80 -0.18 -8.46 -4.18
N ARG A 81 0.44 -8.05 -5.30
CA ARG A 81 1.60 -8.76 -5.86
C ARG A 81 2.78 -8.81 -4.89
N LEU A 82 3.08 -7.70 -4.21
CA LEU A 82 4.10 -7.64 -3.16
C LEU A 82 3.78 -8.56 -1.97
N GLY A 83 2.50 -8.81 -1.73
CA GLY A 83 2.00 -9.65 -0.65
C GLY A 83 1.75 -8.87 0.62
N ILE A 84 1.15 -7.68 0.49
CA ILE A 84 0.66 -6.91 1.64
C ILE A 84 -0.38 -7.70 2.44
N ASP A 85 -0.49 -7.39 3.73
CA ASP A 85 -1.41 -8.11 4.60
C ASP A 85 -2.82 -7.56 4.61
N SER A 86 -2.96 -6.24 4.62
CA SER A 86 -4.26 -5.57 4.57
C SER A 86 -4.24 -4.30 3.71
N ILE A 87 -5.39 -3.97 3.12
CA ILE A 87 -5.60 -2.74 2.35
C ILE A 87 -6.87 -2.09 2.91
N SER A 88 -6.76 -0.85 3.41
CA SER A 88 -7.91 -0.05 3.79
C SER A 88 -8.43 0.71 2.56
N LEU A 89 -9.74 0.67 2.34
CA LEU A 89 -10.40 1.23 1.15
C LEU A 89 -11.57 2.11 1.54
N ASN A 90 -11.89 3.08 0.69
CA ASN A 90 -13.09 3.89 0.84
C ASN A 90 -14.36 3.03 0.65
N PRO A 91 -15.46 3.29 1.40
CA PRO A 91 -16.67 2.47 1.35
C PRO A 91 -17.31 2.33 -0.04
N ASP A 92 -17.16 3.33 -0.89
CA ASP A 92 -17.67 3.37 -2.27
C ASP A 92 -16.86 2.50 -3.24
N THR A 93 -15.55 2.36 -3.02
CA THR A 93 -14.65 1.57 -3.89
C THR A 93 -14.47 0.12 -3.41
N VAL A 94 -14.77 -0.16 -2.14
CA VAL A 94 -14.46 -1.46 -1.49
C VAL A 94 -14.93 -2.67 -2.30
N LEU A 95 -16.16 -2.67 -2.83
CA LEU A 95 -16.72 -3.81 -3.55
C LEU A 95 -16.05 -4.03 -4.90
N GLN A 96 -15.76 -2.95 -5.63
CA GLN A 96 -15.13 -3.02 -6.94
C GLN A 96 -13.68 -3.48 -6.82
N THR A 97 -12.93 -2.88 -5.90
CA THR A 97 -11.52 -3.22 -5.66
C THR A 97 -11.38 -4.63 -5.11
N THR A 98 -12.25 -5.06 -4.20
CA THR A 98 -12.25 -6.45 -3.69
C THR A 98 -12.43 -7.46 -4.81
N ARG A 99 -13.37 -7.24 -5.74
CA ARG A 99 -13.55 -8.13 -6.91
C ARG A 99 -12.27 -8.23 -7.75
N ARG A 100 -11.64 -7.09 -8.05
CA ARG A 100 -10.37 -7.05 -8.80
C ARG A 100 -9.27 -7.83 -8.09
N ILE A 101 -9.14 -7.66 -6.77
CA ILE A 101 -8.17 -8.37 -5.94
C ILE A 101 -8.43 -9.87 -5.98
N VAL A 102 -9.66 -10.32 -5.78
CA VAL A 102 -10.02 -11.75 -5.83
C VAL A 102 -9.67 -12.37 -7.19
N ASP A 103 -9.95 -11.67 -8.29
CA ASP A 103 -9.61 -12.16 -9.62
C ASP A 103 -8.10 -12.13 -9.89
N LEU A 104 -7.37 -11.17 -9.33
CA LEU A 104 -5.91 -11.17 -9.34
C LEU A 104 -5.33 -12.34 -8.55
N GLU A 105 -5.80 -12.58 -7.32
CA GLU A 105 -5.33 -13.67 -6.47
C GLU A 105 -5.54 -15.03 -7.14
N LYS A 106 -6.70 -15.25 -7.78
CA LYS A 106 -6.95 -16.44 -8.62
C LYS A 106 -5.93 -16.58 -9.74
N ARG A 107 -5.65 -15.50 -10.48
CA ARG A 107 -4.63 -15.51 -11.56
C ARG A 107 -3.23 -15.81 -11.04
N LEU A 108 -2.92 -15.37 -9.83
CA LEU A 108 -1.66 -15.66 -9.14
C LEU A 108 -1.62 -17.05 -8.49
N GLY A 109 -2.69 -17.85 -8.56
CA GLY A 109 -2.79 -19.15 -7.92
C GLY A 109 -2.81 -19.09 -6.39
N ARG A 110 -3.19 -17.95 -5.81
CA ARG A 110 -3.26 -17.77 -4.35
C ARG A 110 -4.63 -18.23 -3.83
N GLY A 111 -4.61 -19.11 -2.85
CA GLY A 111 -5.81 -19.48 -2.08
C GLY A 111 -6.15 -18.42 -1.03
N PRO A 112 -7.37 -18.47 -0.46
CA PRO A 112 -7.73 -17.61 0.66
C PRO A 112 -6.72 -17.80 1.79
N ARG A 113 -6.20 -16.67 2.32
CA ARG A 113 -5.29 -16.70 3.45
C ARG A 113 -6.03 -17.23 4.67
N LYS A 114 -5.39 -18.11 5.44
CA LYS A 114 -5.92 -18.55 6.73
C LYS A 114 -5.98 -17.32 7.64
N THR A 115 -7.16 -16.99 8.14
CA THR A 115 -7.32 -16.08 9.27
C THR A 115 -7.00 -16.87 10.52
N ASP A 116 -5.93 -16.49 11.21
CA ASP A 116 -5.60 -16.99 12.54
C ASP A 116 -6.59 -16.47 13.59
#